data_AF-A0A7J3JMS2-F1
#
_entry.id   AF-A0A7J3JMS2-F1
#
_cell.length_a   1.000
_cell.length_b   1.000
_cell.length_c   1.000
_cell.angle_alpha   90.00
_cell.angle_beta   90.00
_cell.angle_gamma   90.00
#
_symmetry.space_group_name_H-M   'P 1'
#
loop_
_entity.id
_entity.type
_entity.pdbx_description
1 polymer ?
#
loop_
_entity_poly.entity_id
_entity_poly.type
_entity_poly.pdbx_seq_one_letter_code
_entity_poly.pdbx_strand_id
1 'polypeptide(L)' 'YARIWGPSAKYPGQKVGLDHVVEDKDIVEINIRK' A
#
# COMPACT_ATOMS: atom_id res chain seq x y z
N TYR A 1 9.16 -0.52 -2.42
CA TYR A 1 8.11 -0.88 -1.43
C TYR A 1 6.95 0.06 -1.62
N ALA A 2 5.75 -0.30 -1.18
CA ALA A 2 4.60 0.61 -1.29
C ALA A 2 4.09 1.02 0.09
N ARG A 3 3.37 2.14 0.15
CA ARG A 3 2.54 2.51 1.29
C ARG A 3 1.08 2.53 0.85
N ILE A 4 0.17 2.11 1.72
CA ILE A 4 -1.26 2.02 1.39
C ILE A 4 -2.08 2.77 2.43
N TRP A 5 -3.15 3.42 1.96
CA TRP A 5 -4.23 3.97 2.77
C TRP A 5 -5.56 3.48 2.19
N GLY A 6 -6.40 2.85 3.01
CA GLY A 6 -7.68 2.31 2.54
C GLY A 6 -8.09 1.05 3.30
N PRO A 7 -9.16 0.37 2.85
CA PRO A 7 -9.68 -0.84 3.48
C PRO A 7 -8.67 -1.98 3.64
N SER A 8 -7.71 -2.15 2.72
CA SER A 8 -6.70 -3.22 2.84
C SER A 8 -5.59 -2.91 3.85
N ALA A 9 -5.46 -1.63 4.22
CA ALA A 9 -4.45 -1.19 5.17
C ALA A 9 -4.99 -1.30 6.60
N LYS A 10 -4.26 -2.02 7.46
CA LYS A 10 -4.54 -2.10 8.90
C LYS A 10 -4.44 -0.76 9.60
N TYR A 11 -3.62 0.15 9.06
CA TYR A 11 -3.46 1.52 9.53
C TYR A 11 -3.02 2.43 8.39
N PRO A 12 -3.37 3.74 8.41
CA PRO A 12 -2.97 4.72 7.40
C PRO A 12 -1.46 4.71 7.15
N GLY A 13 -1.05 4.54 5.89
CA GLY A 13 0.36 4.56 5.49
C GLY A 13 1.11 3.27 5.82
N GLN A 14 0.40 2.15 5.93
CA GLN A 14 1.01 0.83 6.12
C GLN A 14 2.02 0.55 5.00
N LYS A 15 3.26 0.21 5.39
CA LYS A 15 4.32 -0.19 4.46
C LYS A 15 4.12 -1.64 4.05
N VAL A 16 4.04 -1.91 2.75
CA VAL A 16 3.83 -3.25 2.20
C VAL A 16 4.88 -3.67 1.18
N GLY A 17 5.03 -4.98 1.03
CA GLY A 17 5.86 -5.64 0.00
C GLY A 17 5.11 -5.82 -1.31
N LEU A 18 5.73 -6.55 -2.25
CA LEU A 18 5.14 -6.84 -3.56
C LEU A 18 3.98 -7.85 -3.48
N ASP A 19 3.98 -8.72 -2.47
CA ASP A 19 2.98 -9.79 -2.30
C ASP A 19 1.67 -9.31 -1.66
N HIS A 20 1.53 -8.00 -1.42
CA HIS A 20 0.35 -7.46 -0.77
C HIS A 20 -0.79 -7.28 -1.77
N VAL A 21 -1.95 -7.88 -1.46
CA VAL A 21 -3.18 -7.76 -2.24
C VAL A 21 -3.88 -6.45 -1.88
N VAL A 22 -4.16 -5.63 -2.89
CA VAL A 22 -4.89 -4.36 -2.75
C VAL A 22 -6.38 -4.56 -3.00
N GLU A 23 -7.20 -3.69 -2.42
CA GLU A 23 -8.66 -3.67 -2.52
C GLU A 23 -9.17 -2.41 -3.22
N ASP A 24 -10.42 -2.45 -3.68
CA ASP A 24 -11.06 -1.28 -4.30
C ASP A 24 -11.10 -0.10 -3.30
N LYS A 25 -10.81 1.10 -3.80
CA LYS A 25 -10.66 2.36 -3.03
C LYS A 25 -9.39 2.49 -2.19
N ASP A 26 -8.41 1.62 -2.35
CA ASP A 26 -7.08 1.84 -1.78
C ASP A 26 -6.31 2.93 -2.53
N ILE A 27 -5.61 3.75 -1.77
CA ILE A 27 -4.60 4.69 -2.24
C ILE A 27 -3.23 4.04 -2.02
N VAL A 28 -2.47 3.85 -3.10
CA VAL A 28 -1.15 3.21 -3.06
C VAL A 28 -0.05 4.19 -3.48
N GLU A 29 0.93 4.42 -2.61
CA GLU A 29 2.16 5.17 -2.90
C GLU A 29 3.30 4.19 -3.19
N ILE A 30 3.75 4.14 -4.44
CA ILE A 30 4.85 3.27 -4.87
C ILE A 30 6.17 4.02 -4.74
N ASN A 31 7.04 3.55 -3.83
CA ASN A 31 8.39 4.09 -3.69
C ASN A 31 9.34 3.28 -4.57
N ILE A 32 9.73 3.88 -5.70
CA ILE A 32 10.71 3.35 -6.65
C ILE A 32 12.10 3.78 -6.17
N ARG A 33 12.97 2.83 -5.83
CA ARG A 33 14.40 3.14 -5.67
C ARG A 33 15.04 3.17 -7.07
N LYS A 34 15.82 4.21 -7.34
CA LYS A 34 16.68 4.29 -8.52
C LYS A 34 17.71 3.16 -8.54
#